data_AF-A0A1I7U1D0-F1
#
_entry.id   AF-A0A1I7U1D0-F1
#
_cell.length_a   1.000
_cell.length_b   1.000
_cell.length_c   1.000
_cell.angle_alpha   90.00
_cell.angle_beta   90.00
_cell.angle_gamma   90.00
#
_symmetry.space_group_name_H-M   'P 1'
#
loop_
_entity.id
_entity.type
_entity.pdbx_description
1 polymer ?
#
loop_
_entity_poly.entity_id
_entity_poly.type
_entity_poly.pdbx_seq_one_letter_code
_entity_poly.pdbx_strand_id
1 'polypeptide(L)'
;MDKEDLDLKDHLSGLKKTYIKLSFPSYVELMKVRKNMMPLIRKNTERIKRESAYADYLARNLGGKGASGDSQLDGDILNQIVDTCEYVVPFHMRVSIDEKIFVGLWYDVKGIGPNRVPTIRKKDLAFFHAKPKVLAFDIETTKLPLKFPDRESDEIMMISYMVDGRGFLIINREIVSADINTFEYTPKAEYFQ
;
A
#
# COMPACT_ATOMS: atom_id res chain seq x y z
N MET A 1 -12.90 -16.22 -13.51
CA MET A 1 -12.92 -14.80 -13.93
C MET A 1 -11.79 -14.62 -14.92
N ASP A 2 -12.10 -14.07 -16.08
CA ASP A 2 -11.10 -13.88 -17.13
C ASP A 2 -10.47 -12.49 -17.00
N LYS A 3 -9.14 -12.45 -17.00
CA LYS A 3 -8.33 -11.23 -16.90
C LYS A 3 -7.27 -11.23 -17.99
N GLU A 4 -6.89 -10.03 -18.42
CA GLU A 4 -5.75 -9.85 -19.31
C GLU A 4 -4.47 -10.19 -18.54
N ASP A 5 -3.64 -11.01 -19.15
CA ASP A 5 -2.32 -11.40 -18.65
C ASP A 5 -1.32 -11.12 -19.77
N LEU A 6 -0.45 -10.13 -19.55
CA LEU A 6 0.51 -9.66 -20.55
C LEU A 6 1.66 -10.66 -20.77
N ASP A 7 1.80 -11.65 -19.88
CA ASP A 7 2.78 -12.72 -20.03
C ASP A 7 2.26 -13.88 -20.91
N LEU A 8 0.98 -13.86 -21.31
CA LEU A 8 0.45 -14.83 -22.27
C LEU A 8 1.06 -14.61 -23.66
N LYS A 9 1.43 -15.73 -24.30
CA LYS A 9 1.75 -15.73 -25.73
C LYS A 9 0.51 -15.28 -26.50
N ASP A 10 0.71 -14.36 -27.44
CA ASP A 10 -0.35 -13.76 -28.26
C ASP A 10 -1.41 -12.98 -27.44
N HIS A 11 -1.06 -12.42 -26.27
CA HIS A 11 -1.99 -11.62 -25.44
C HIS A 11 -2.64 -10.44 -26.17
N LEU A 12 -1.99 -9.88 -27.22
CA LEU A 12 -2.54 -8.81 -28.05
C LEU A 12 -3.73 -9.24 -28.92
N SER A 13 -3.98 -10.54 -29.08
CA SER A 13 -5.14 -11.07 -29.81
C SER A 13 -6.45 -10.97 -29.03
N GLY A 14 -6.41 -10.50 -27.78
CA GLY A 14 -7.55 -10.45 -26.87
C GLY A 14 -7.72 -11.73 -26.04
N LEU A 15 -6.75 -12.67 -26.12
CA LEU A 15 -6.69 -13.83 -25.24
C LEU A 15 -6.61 -13.40 -23.77
N LYS A 16 -7.45 -14.02 -22.94
CA LYS A 16 -7.49 -13.79 -21.49
C LYS A 16 -7.16 -15.06 -20.75
N LYS A 17 -6.55 -14.90 -19.58
CA LYS A 17 -6.30 -16.00 -18.66
C LYS A 17 -7.47 -16.14 -17.70
N THR A 18 -7.88 -17.39 -17.46
CA THR A 18 -8.93 -17.70 -16.49
C THR A 18 -8.34 -17.87 -15.10
N TYR A 19 -8.86 -17.11 -14.14
CA TYR A 19 -8.47 -17.17 -12.73
C TYR A 19 -9.64 -17.62 -11.85
N ILE A 20 -9.30 -18.26 -10.73
CA ILE A 20 -10.25 -18.54 -9.65
C ILE A 20 -10.22 -17.36 -8.66
N LYS A 21 -11.34 -16.64 -8.55
CA LYS A 21 -11.48 -15.55 -7.57
C LYS A 21 -11.92 -16.14 -6.23
N LEU A 22 -11.09 -15.98 -5.21
CA LEU A 22 -11.43 -16.32 -3.83
C LEU A 22 -11.96 -15.08 -3.10
N SER A 23 -13.04 -15.25 -2.33
CA SER A 23 -13.63 -14.19 -1.52
C SER A 23 -13.66 -14.63 -0.06
N PHE A 24 -13.35 -13.71 0.84
CA PHE A 24 -13.21 -13.98 2.27
C PHE A 24 -14.07 -12.99 3.07
N PRO A 25 -14.65 -13.41 4.21
CA PRO A 25 -15.42 -12.51 5.07
C PRO A 25 -14.55 -11.48 5.80
N SER A 26 -13.25 -11.75 5.93
CA SER A 26 -12.30 -10.83 6.58
C SER A 26 -10.88 -10.99 6.03
N TYR A 27 -10.05 -9.97 6.27
CA TYR A 27 -8.62 -10.01 5.97
C TYR A 27 -7.90 -11.12 6.76
N VAL A 28 -8.38 -11.45 7.97
CA VAL A 28 -7.80 -12.51 8.81
C VAL A 28 -7.94 -13.88 8.15
N GLU A 29 -9.12 -14.20 7.60
CA GLU A 29 -9.34 -15.47 6.91
C GLU A 29 -8.51 -15.58 5.62
N LEU A 30 -8.39 -14.48 4.87
CA LEU A 30 -7.50 -14.42 3.72
C LEU A 30 -6.06 -14.73 4.12
N MET A 31 -5.55 -14.13 5.21
CA MET A 31 -4.19 -14.34 5.67
C MET A 31 -3.94 -15.79 6.15
N LYS A 32 -4.93 -16.44 6.76
CA LYS A 32 -4.84 -17.88 7.12
C LYS A 32 -4.69 -18.75 5.87
N VAL A 33 -5.54 -18.55 4.86
CA VAL A 33 -5.46 -19.32 3.61
C VAL A 33 -4.13 -19.05 2.89
N ARG A 34 -3.71 -17.79 2.82
CA ARG A 34 -2.40 -17.42 2.24
C ARG A 34 -1.24 -18.13 2.94
N LYS A 35 -1.24 -18.19 4.27
CA LYS A 35 -0.19 -18.87 5.07
C LYS A 35 -0.07 -20.35 4.70
N ASN A 36 -1.20 -21.02 4.45
CA ASN A 36 -1.22 -22.43 4.08
C ASN A 36 -0.88 -22.67 2.60
N MET A 37 -1.32 -21.78 1.70
CA MET A 37 -1.14 -21.92 0.25
C MET A 37 0.27 -21.56 -0.23
N MET A 38 0.90 -20.53 0.35
CA MET A 38 2.17 -20.01 -0.16
C MET A 38 3.31 -21.05 -0.20
N PRO A 39 3.49 -21.93 0.82
CA PRO A 39 4.49 -22.98 0.77
C PRO A 39 4.23 -24.02 -0.33
N LEU A 40 2.96 -24.40 -0.54
CA LEU A 40 2.56 -25.34 -1.59
C LEU A 40 2.85 -24.78 -2.97
N ILE A 41 2.46 -23.52 -3.20
CA ILE A 41 2.71 -22.82 -4.46
C ILE A 41 4.21 -22.78 -4.75
N ARG A 42 5.03 -22.34 -3.80
CA ARG A 42 6.50 -22.31 -3.97
C ARG A 42 7.06 -23.69 -4.33
N LYS A 43 6.60 -24.75 -3.66
CA LYS A 43 7.03 -26.12 -3.96
C LYS A 43 6.64 -26.54 -5.38
N ASN A 44 5.41 -26.23 -5.80
CA ASN A 44 4.91 -26.57 -7.14
C ASN A 44 5.65 -25.80 -8.23
N THR A 45 5.87 -24.50 -8.03
CA THR A 45 6.64 -23.65 -8.96
C THR A 45 8.05 -24.20 -9.15
N GLU A 46 8.76 -24.56 -8.07
CA GLU A 46 10.12 -25.12 -8.15
C GLU A 46 10.16 -26.54 -8.72
N ARG A 47 9.10 -27.34 -8.56
CA ARG A 47 8.98 -28.64 -9.24
C ARG A 47 8.88 -28.45 -10.75
N ILE A 48 7.96 -27.61 -11.21
CA ILE A 48 7.71 -27.38 -12.64
C ILE A 48 8.92 -26.77 -13.33
N LYS A 49 9.62 -25.82 -12.68
CA LYS A 49 10.88 -25.29 -13.18
C LYS A 49 11.93 -26.37 -13.43
N ARG A 50 12.08 -27.32 -12.49
CA ARG A 50 13.03 -28.45 -12.64
C ARG A 50 12.61 -29.41 -13.75
N GLU A 51 11.33 -29.76 -13.82
CA GLU A 51 10.78 -30.64 -14.86
C GLU A 51 10.96 -30.03 -16.25
N SER A 52 10.65 -28.74 -16.42
CA SER A 52 10.86 -28.00 -17.66
C SER A 52 12.33 -27.95 -18.06
N ALA A 53 13.23 -27.63 -17.11
CA ALA A 53 14.68 -27.59 -17.39
C ALA A 53 15.23 -28.96 -17.80
N TYR A 54 14.73 -30.04 -17.21
CA TYR A 54 15.10 -31.41 -17.57
C TYR A 54 14.58 -31.80 -18.96
N ALA A 55 13.32 -31.47 -19.26
CA ALA A 55 12.73 -31.69 -20.58
C ALA A 55 13.49 -30.93 -21.68
N ASP A 56 13.86 -29.66 -21.44
CA ASP A 56 14.65 -28.85 -22.36
C ASP A 56 16.05 -29.43 -22.58
N TYR A 57 16.70 -29.94 -21.53
CA TYR A 57 18.00 -30.61 -21.63
C TYR A 57 17.92 -31.90 -22.48
N LEU A 58 16.88 -32.72 -22.26
CA LEU A 58 16.62 -33.93 -23.04
C LEU A 58 16.35 -33.61 -24.52
N ALA A 59 15.53 -32.60 -24.79
CA ALA A 59 15.23 -32.17 -26.17
C ALA A 59 16.49 -31.70 -26.92
N ARG A 60 17.38 -30.97 -26.24
CA ARG A 60 18.63 -30.45 -26.83
C ARG A 60 19.69 -31.52 -27.07
N ASN A 61 19.84 -32.49 -26.18
CA ASN A 61 20.98 -33.42 -26.21
C ASN A 61 20.66 -34.80 -26.78
N LEU A 62 19.39 -35.23 -26.73
CA LEU A 62 18.98 -36.59 -27.08
C LEU A 62 17.92 -36.64 -28.21
N GLY A 63 17.61 -35.50 -28.83
CA GLY A 63 16.73 -35.44 -30.02
C GLY A 63 15.29 -35.93 -29.77
N GLY A 64 14.81 -35.82 -28.52
CA GLY A 64 13.51 -36.35 -28.10
C GLY A 64 12.36 -35.80 -28.93
N LYS A 65 11.70 -36.67 -29.72
CA LYS A 65 10.39 -36.40 -30.32
C LYS A 65 9.41 -36.11 -29.20
N GLY A 66 8.87 -34.89 -29.16
CA GLY A 66 7.92 -34.44 -28.17
C GLY A 66 6.74 -35.41 -28.05
N ALA A 67 6.50 -35.89 -26.83
CA ALA A 67 5.31 -36.65 -26.51
C ALA A 67 4.09 -35.70 -26.61
N SER A 68 3.52 -35.62 -27.80
CA SER A 68 2.16 -35.15 -28.02
C SER A 68 1.22 -36.24 -27.51
N GLY A 69 0.50 -35.99 -26.43
CA GLY A 69 -0.52 -36.94 -25.96
C GLY A 69 -1.00 -36.68 -24.55
N ASP A 70 -2.15 -36.00 -24.48
CA ASP A 70 -3.11 -35.99 -23.37
C ASP A 70 -2.59 -35.53 -22.01
N SER A 71 -2.86 -34.26 -21.69
CA SER A 71 -2.68 -33.68 -20.35
C SER A 71 -3.74 -34.23 -19.40
N GLN A 72 -3.72 -35.53 -19.14
CA GLN A 72 -4.41 -36.08 -17.98
C GLN A 72 -3.70 -35.50 -16.76
N LEU A 73 -4.44 -34.76 -15.92
CA LEU A 73 -3.90 -34.18 -14.69
C LEU A 73 -3.41 -35.31 -13.79
N ASP A 74 -2.14 -35.67 -13.90
CA ASP A 74 -1.55 -36.72 -13.08
C ASP A 74 -1.23 -36.12 -11.69
N GLY A 75 -1.89 -36.66 -10.66
CA GLY A 75 -1.70 -36.29 -9.25
C GLY A 75 -2.74 -35.35 -8.62
N ASP A 76 -2.52 -35.03 -7.33
CA ASP A 76 -3.37 -34.17 -6.50
C ASP A 76 -3.60 -32.79 -7.15
N ILE A 77 -4.86 -32.33 -7.20
CA ILE A 77 -5.26 -31.04 -7.78
C ILE A 77 -4.49 -29.85 -7.17
N LEU A 78 -4.09 -29.95 -5.90
CA LEU A 78 -3.29 -28.91 -5.24
C LEU A 78 -1.91 -28.74 -5.87
N ASN A 79 -1.38 -29.77 -6.54
CA ASN A 79 -0.09 -29.71 -7.24
C ASN A 79 -0.14 -28.89 -8.53
N GLN A 80 -1.34 -28.55 -9.01
CA GLN A 80 -1.56 -27.76 -10.23
C GLN A 80 -1.63 -26.25 -9.95
N ILE A 81 -1.64 -25.86 -8.67
CA ILE A 81 -1.67 -24.45 -8.25
C ILE A 81 -0.23 -23.94 -8.19
N VAL A 82 0.14 -23.12 -9.16
CA VAL A 82 1.54 -22.70 -9.40
C VAL A 82 1.80 -21.24 -9.09
N ASP A 83 0.74 -20.46 -8.92
CA ASP A 83 0.83 -19.02 -8.65
C ASP A 83 -0.42 -18.49 -7.94
N THR A 84 -0.27 -17.33 -7.32
CA THR A 84 -1.34 -16.50 -6.75
C THR A 84 -1.11 -15.06 -7.14
N CYS A 85 -2.15 -14.37 -7.57
CA CYS A 85 -2.07 -12.96 -7.97
C CYS A 85 -2.75 -12.06 -6.94
N GLU A 86 -2.38 -10.78 -6.92
CA GLU A 86 -3.04 -9.69 -6.17
C GLU A 86 -3.20 -9.91 -4.64
N TYR A 87 -2.50 -10.89 -4.05
CA TYR A 87 -2.62 -11.29 -2.64
C TYR A 87 -1.94 -10.32 -1.65
N VAL A 88 -1.14 -9.37 -2.14
CA VAL A 88 -0.43 -8.37 -1.33
C VAL A 88 -1.10 -7.00 -1.32
N VAL A 89 -2.18 -6.80 -2.07
CA VAL A 89 -2.88 -5.52 -2.11
C VAL A 89 -3.53 -5.26 -0.74
N PRO A 90 -3.14 -4.19 -0.02
CA PRO A 90 -3.74 -3.86 1.27
C PRO A 90 -5.24 -3.62 1.13
N PHE A 91 -6.00 -4.09 2.11
CA PHE A 91 -7.47 -4.09 2.03
C PHE A 91 -8.06 -2.70 1.76
N HIS A 92 -7.55 -1.65 2.43
CA HIS A 92 -8.02 -0.29 2.19
C HIS A 92 -7.78 0.18 0.75
N MET A 93 -6.64 -0.17 0.14
CA MET A 93 -6.37 0.14 -1.27
C MET A 93 -7.29 -0.63 -2.20
N ARG A 94 -7.53 -1.92 -1.94
CA ARG A 94 -8.48 -2.72 -2.72
C ARG A 94 -9.86 -2.06 -2.74
N VAL A 95 -10.36 -1.66 -1.57
CA VAL A 95 -11.66 -0.95 -1.46
C VAL A 95 -11.61 0.37 -2.23
N SER A 96 -10.58 1.20 -2.04
CA SER A 96 -10.43 2.47 -2.77
C SER A 96 -10.44 2.31 -4.29
N ILE A 97 -9.74 1.28 -4.81
CA ILE A 97 -9.65 1.02 -6.25
C ILE A 97 -10.99 0.51 -6.79
N ASP A 98 -11.53 -0.54 -6.18
CA ASP A 98 -12.74 -1.21 -6.67
C ASP A 98 -13.96 -0.28 -6.58
N GLU A 99 -14.09 0.48 -5.48
CA GLU A 99 -15.20 1.43 -5.25
C GLU A 99 -14.93 2.83 -5.80
N LYS A 100 -13.71 3.10 -6.31
CA LYS A 100 -13.27 4.41 -6.83
C LYS A 100 -13.40 5.55 -5.81
N ILE A 101 -12.98 5.28 -4.57
CA ILE A 101 -13.03 6.23 -3.44
C ILE A 101 -11.61 6.72 -3.14
N PHE A 102 -11.38 8.03 -3.28
CA PHE A 102 -10.08 8.67 -3.16
C PHE A 102 -10.14 9.91 -2.27
N VAL A 103 -9.08 10.15 -1.51
CA VAL A 103 -8.92 11.34 -0.67
C VAL A 103 -8.90 12.62 -1.52
N GLY A 104 -9.39 13.72 -0.96
CA GLY A 104 -9.40 15.04 -1.60
C GLY A 104 -10.62 15.31 -2.49
N LEU A 105 -11.49 14.32 -2.67
CA LEU A 105 -12.74 14.45 -3.41
C LEU A 105 -13.94 14.61 -2.47
N TRP A 106 -15.01 15.20 -2.99
CA TRP A 106 -16.28 15.36 -2.28
C TRP A 106 -17.18 14.15 -2.51
N TYR A 107 -17.84 13.69 -1.44
CA TYR A 107 -18.74 12.55 -1.47
C TYR A 107 -20.04 12.82 -0.71
N ASP A 108 -21.14 12.30 -1.23
CA ASP A 108 -22.36 12.08 -0.46
C ASP A 108 -22.31 10.69 0.17
N VAL A 109 -22.31 10.68 1.50
CA VAL A 109 -22.35 9.44 2.28
C VAL A 109 -23.76 9.27 2.83
N LYS A 110 -24.44 8.21 2.41
CA LYS A 110 -25.64 7.71 3.08
C LYS A 110 -25.21 6.54 3.95
N GLY A 111 -25.74 6.48 5.18
CA GLY A 111 -25.42 5.45 6.18
C GLY A 111 -25.78 4.03 5.74
N ILE A 112 -26.06 3.15 6.71
CA ILE A 112 -26.30 1.71 6.51
C ILE A 112 -27.33 1.48 5.37
N GLY A 113 -26.84 1.04 4.22
CA GLY A 113 -27.67 0.64 3.09
C GLY A 113 -28.28 -0.76 3.30
N PRO A 114 -29.01 -1.29 2.31
CA PRO A 114 -29.71 -2.57 2.41
C PRO A 114 -28.83 -3.75 2.86
N ASN A 115 -27.54 -3.71 2.51
CA ASN A 115 -26.56 -4.78 2.81
C ASN A 115 -25.64 -4.44 3.99
N ARG A 116 -26.00 -3.47 4.84
CA ARG A 116 -25.15 -2.93 5.90
C ARG A 116 -23.83 -2.28 5.43
N VAL A 117 -23.77 -1.93 4.15
CA VAL A 117 -22.65 -1.19 3.54
C VAL A 117 -23.09 0.26 3.32
N PRO A 118 -22.26 1.27 3.66
CA PRO A 118 -22.58 2.66 3.38
C PRO A 118 -22.63 2.91 1.86
N THR A 119 -23.53 3.77 1.42
CA THR A 119 -23.55 4.21 0.02
C THR A 119 -22.76 5.50 -0.11
N ILE A 120 -21.64 5.44 -0.83
CA ILE A 120 -20.74 6.58 -1.04
C ILE A 120 -20.80 6.97 -2.52
N ARG A 121 -21.24 8.19 -2.83
CA ARG A 121 -21.31 8.70 -4.21
C ARG A 121 -20.43 9.93 -4.35
N LYS A 122 -19.53 9.92 -5.33
CA LYS A 122 -18.71 11.09 -5.66
C LYS A 122 -19.62 12.24 -6.09
N LYS A 123 -19.42 13.41 -5.51
CA LYS A 123 -20.07 14.65 -5.95
C LYS A 123 -19.26 15.28 -7.08
N ASP A 124 -19.96 15.75 -8.10
CA ASP A 124 -19.39 16.58 -9.15
C ASP A 124 -19.48 18.05 -8.72
N LEU A 125 -18.50 18.47 -7.93
CA LEU A 125 -18.36 19.85 -7.47
C LEU A 125 -17.15 20.47 -8.17
N ALA A 126 -17.23 21.77 -8.46
CA ALA A 126 -16.08 22.52 -8.95
C ALA A 126 -14.89 22.38 -7.98
N PHE A 127 -13.67 22.45 -8.53
CA PHE A 127 -12.38 22.17 -7.87
C PHE A 127 -12.09 23.15 -6.72
N PHE A 128 -12.79 23.00 -5.60
CA PHE A 128 -12.46 23.64 -4.35
C PHE A 128 -12.17 22.54 -3.34
N HIS A 129 -10.93 22.49 -2.86
CA HIS A 129 -10.59 21.62 -1.75
C HIS A 129 -11.17 22.21 -0.46
N ALA A 130 -11.54 21.32 0.47
CA ALA A 130 -11.76 21.76 1.83
C ALA A 130 -10.50 22.47 2.36
N LYS A 131 -10.68 23.46 3.23
CA LYS A 131 -9.59 24.15 3.91
C LYS A 131 -9.43 23.55 5.31
N PRO A 132 -8.65 22.45 5.47
CA PRO A 132 -8.39 21.91 6.80
C PRO A 132 -7.65 22.93 7.65
N LYS A 133 -7.82 22.85 8.97
CA LYS A 133 -6.94 23.54 9.91
C LYS A 133 -5.57 22.88 9.84
N VAL A 134 -4.54 23.67 9.56
CA VAL A 134 -3.16 23.17 9.44
C VAL A 134 -2.35 23.67 10.61
N LEU A 135 -1.74 22.73 11.34
CA LEU A 135 -0.76 22.99 12.37
C LEU A 135 0.59 22.44 11.90
N ALA A 136 1.60 23.30 11.81
CA ALA A 136 2.98 22.92 11.61
C ALA A 136 3.77 23.30 12.85
N PHE A 137 4.69 22.45 13.30
CA PHE A 137 5.52 22.72 14.48
C PHE A 137 6.95 22.28 14.24
N ASP A 138 7.85 22.89 14.98
CA ASP A 138 9.26 22.53 15.06
C ASP A 138 9.76 22.68 16.50
N ILE A 139 10.67 21.80 16.91
CA ILE A 139 11.16 21.75 18.29
C ILE A 139 12.66 22.01 18.33
N GLU A 140 13.08 22.72 19.36
CA GLU A 140 14.49 22.91 19.69
C GLU A 140 14.79 22.16 20.99
N THR A 141 15.93 21.48 21.01
CA THR A 141 16.37 20.62 22.12
C THR A 141 17.75 21.01 22.58
N THR A 142 18.07 20.74 23.84
CA THR A 142 19.47 20.74 24.28
C THR A 142 20.22 19.63 23.55
N LYS A 143 21.54 19.75 23.49
CA LYS A 143 22.40 18.67 23.02
C LYS A 143 23.82 18.84 23.54
N LEU A 144 24.50 17.72 23.70
CA LEU A 144 25.93 17.74 23.97
C LEU A 144 26.73 18.32 22.78
N PRO A 145 27.87 18.99 23.04
CA PRO A 145 28.77 19.46 21.98
C PRO A 145 29.19 18.31 21.06
N LEU A 146 29.17 18.57 19.75
CA LEU A 146 29.55 17.62 18.69
C LEU A 146 28.76 16.28 18.68
N LYS A 147 27.59 16.23 19.34
CA LYS A 147 26.66 15.10 19.29
C LYS A 147 25.29 15.53 18.74
N PHE A 148 24.53 14.52 18.30
CA PHE A 148 23.10 14.65 18.08
C PHE A 148 22.35 14.70 19.42
N PRO A 149 21.15 15.30 19.46
CA PRO A 149 20.28 15.25 20.63
C PRO A 149 19.93 13.80 21.01
N ASP A 150 19.89 13.52 22.30
CA ASP A 150 19.53 12.23 22.88
C ASP A 150 18.27 12.35 23.74
N ARG A 151 17.22 11.58 23.41
CA ARG A 151 15.91 11.71 24.06
C ARG A 151 15.88 11.41 25.57
N GLU A 152 16.89 10.72 26.10
CA GLU A 152 16.92 10.29 27.50
C GLU A 152 17.67 11.29 28.38
N SER A 153 18.57 12.08 27.78
CA SER A 153 19.45 13.01 28.49
C SER A 153 19.25 14.48 28.13
N ASP A 154 18.68 14.77 26.95
CA ASP A 154 18.40 16.13 26.49
C ASP A 154 16.93 16.50 26.65
N GLU A 155 16.68 17.80 26.85
CA GLU A 155 15.36 18.36 27.11
C GLU A 155 14.90 19.27 25.96
N ILE A 156 13.58 19.36 25.76
CA ILE A 156 12.99 20.31 24.83
C ILE A 156 13.10 21.72 25.45
N MET A 157 13.77 22.62 24.74
CA MET A 157 13.92 24.01 25.17
C MET A 157 12.88 24.93 24.55
N MET A 158 12.43 24.68 23.32
CA MET A 158 11.39 25.47 22.65
C MET A 158 10.52 24.59 21.74
N ILE A 159 9.25 24.99 21.59
CA ILE A 159 8.33 24.45 20.57
C ILE A 159 7.74 25.64 19.83
N SER A 160 8.13 25.81 18.57
CA SER A 160 7.50 26.77 17.67
C SER A 160 6.38 26.07 16.91
N TYR A 161 5.24 26.72 16.74
CA TYR A 161 4.17 26.19 15.89
C TYR A 161 3.34 27.29 15.25
N MET A 162 2.78 26.99 14.07
CA MET A 162 1.87 27.85 13.35
C MET A 162 0.54 27.15 13.16
N VAL A 163 -0.56 27.83 13.50
CA VAL A 163 -1.94 27.37 13.22
C VAL A 163 -2.61 28.36 12.31
N ASP A 164 -2.92 27.95 11.08
CA ASP A 164 -3.54 28.80 10.05
C ASP A 164 -2.89 30.19 9.93
N GLY A 165 -1.56 30.24 9.82
CA GLY A 165 -0.79 31.49 9.70
C GLY A 165 -0.46 32.18 11.02
N ARG A 166 -1.09 31.80 12.15
CA ARG A 166 -0.80 32.37 13.47
C ARG A 166 0.34 31.63 14.16
N GLY A 167 1.43 32.34 14.44
CA GLY A 167 2.61 31.82 15.13
C GLY A 167 2.45 31.81 16.65
N PHE A 168 2.98 30.75 17.26
CA PHE A 168 3.07 30.56 18.70
C PHE A 168 4.45 30.00 19.06
N LEU A 169 4.94 30.35 20.24
CA LEU A 169 6.20 29.87 20.78
C LEU A 169 6.00 29.46 22.23
N ILE A 170 6.27 28.21 22.54
CA ILE A 170 6.32 27.67 23.90
C ILE A 170 7.79 27.56 24.30
N ILE A 171 8.11 28.00 25.51
CA ILE A 171 9.49 28.11 26.00
C ILE A 171 9.60 27.38 27.34
N ASN A 172 10.62 26.53 27.48
CA ASN A 172 11.00 25.99 28.77
C ASN A 172 11.90 26.98 29.51
N ARG A 173 11.39 27.59 30.59
CA ARG A 173 12.10 28.59 31.39
C ARG A 173 13.15 28.01 32.34
N GLU A 174 13.19 26.70 32.51
CA GLU A 174 14.28 26.03 33.24
C GLU A 174 15.59 26.08 32.44
N ILE A 175 15.50 26.14 31.10
CA ILE A 175 16.64 26.14 30.17
C ILE A 175 16.89 27.53 29.60
N VAL A 176 15.85 28.18 29.09
CA VAL A 176 15.96 29.52 28.51
C VAL A 176 15.95 30.53 29.65
N SER A 177 17.04 31.28 29.81
CA SER A 177 17.29 32.13 30.98
C SER A 177 16.49 33.44 31.02
N ALA A 178 16.02 33.93 29.88
CA ALA A 178 15.24 35.18 29.78
C ALA A 178 13.82 34.97 29.22
N ASP A 179 12.88 35.81 29.64
CA ASP A 179 11.56 35.86 29.02
C ASP A 179 11.68 36.41 27.60
N ILE A 180 10.99 35.78 26.66
CA ILE A 180 10.92 36.23 25.27
C ILE A 180 9.57 36.94 25.09
N ASN A 181 9.62 38.23 24.76
CA ASN A 181 8.44 39.02 24.45
C ASN A 181 7.87 38.66 23.07
N THR A 182 6.60 38.98 22.82
CA THR A 182 6.00 38.84 21.50
C THR A 182 6.80 39.64 20.45
N PHE A 183 7.11 39.01 19.33
CA PHE A 183 7.82 39.60 18.21
C PHE A 183 7.22 39.15 16.87
N GLU A 184 7.60 39.83 15.79
CA GLU A 184 7.22 39.48 14.43
C GLU A 184 8.43 38.95 13.65
N TYR A 185 8.22 37.87 12.89
CA TYR A 185 9.19 37.36 11.94
C TYR A 185 8.49 37.05 10.61
N THR A 186 8.69 37.93 9.63
CA THR A 186 8.12 37.82 8.28
C THR A 186 9.26 37.86 7.26
N PRO A 187 9.83 36.72 6.84
CA PRO A 187 11.03 36.71 5.99
C PRO A 187 10.77 37.18 4.55
N LYS A 188 9.54 37.07 4.07
CA LYS A 188 9.06 37.62 2.80
C LYS A 188 7.60 38.04 2.92
N ALA A 189 7.19 39.00 2.10
CA ALA A 189 5.82 39.52 2.09
C ALA A 189 4.74 38.45 1.82
N GLU A 190 5.05 37.41 1.03
CA GLU A 190 4.15 36.29 0.73
C GLU A 190 3.81 35.41 1.95
N TYR A 191 4.59 35.51 3.03
CA TYR A 191 4.36 34.80 4.29
C TYR A 191 3.63 35.65 5.33
N PHE A 192 3.27 36.88 4.98
CA PHE A 192 2.36 37.70 5.78
C PHE A 192 0.93 37.24 5.48
N GLN A 193 0.32 36.49 6.41
CA GLN A 193 -1.05 35.97 6.31
C GLN A 193 -1.99 36.62 7.33
#